data_AF-A0A848X0R1-F1
#
_entry.id   AF-A0A848X0R1-F1
#
_cell.length_a   1.000
_cell.length_b   1.000
_cell.length_c   1.000
_cell.angle_alpha   90.00
_cell.angle_beta   90.00
_cell.angle_gamma   90.00
#
_symmetry.space_group_name_H-M   'P 1'
#
loop_
_entity.id
_entity.type
_entity.pdbx_description
1 polymer ?
#
loop_
_entity_poly.entity_id
_entity_poly.type
_entity_poly.pdbx_seq_one_letter_code
_entity_poly.pdbx_strand_id
1 'polypeptide(L)'
;VQIDRSVVGQNGAAPAPFQPIPAAEQKRAAEALEKFVFGPDSFSFIPADLIARLQLQRRGFEHFDLDANEDPKIHSAVASIQSSALNHLLHKNTLQRMVDSNLYGNDYELAEAMRHLDSAIMDGERNTFREGLQLNYINRLIKISGLKSDSEYGPQARSQAIYLLEKHLPENAENAHQAHLRRLISNALEGR
;
A
#
# COMPACT_ATOMS: atom_id res chain seq x y z
N VAL A 1 6.56 5.81 -15.27
CA VAL A 1 7.48 6.09 -16.40
C VAL A 1 6.98 5.30 -17.57
N GLN A 2 6.58 6.00 -18.63
CA GLN A 2 6.30 5.40 -19.92
C GLN A 2 7.64 5.10 -20.61
N ILE A 3 7.74 3.92 -21.20
CA ILE A 3 8.94 3.46 -21.91
C ILE A 3 8.58 3.37 -23.39
N ASP A 4 9.18 4.23 -24.19
CA ASP A 4 9.17 4.12 -25.63
C ASP A 4 10.34 3.24 -26.09
N ARG A 5 10.04 2.27 -26.97
CA ARG A 5 11.01 1.30 -27.48
C ARG A 5 11.23 1.43 -28.99
N SER A 6 10.79 2.54 -29.57
CA SER A 6 11.00 2.82 -30.99
C SER A 6 12.49 3.04 -31.27
N VAL A 7 12.91 2.72 -32.50
CA VAL A 7 14.27 2.97 -32.94
C VAL A 7 14.43 4.41 -33.43
N VAL A 8 15.66 4.94 -33.38
CA VAL A 8 15.96 6.29 -33.85
C VAL A 8 15.51 6.46 -35.31
N GLY A 9 14.67 7.45 -35.57
CA GLY A 9 14.12 7.74 -36.91
C GLY A 9 12.81 7.01 -37.25
N GLN A 10 12.24 6.22 -36.33
CA GLN A 10 10.92 5.61 -36.53
C GLN A 10 9.82 6.68 -36.46
N ASN A 11 8.95 6.73 -37.47
CA ASN A 11 7.79 7.63 -37.46
C ASN A 11 6.89 7.34 -36.26
N GLY A 12 6.57 8.39 -35.49
CA GLY A 12 5.78 8.29 -34.26
C GLY A 12 6.56 7.99 -32.99
N ALA A 13 7.90 7.95 -33.05
CA ALA A 13 8.77 7.81 -31.88
C ALA A 13 8.53 8.93 -30.85
N ALA A 14 8.51 8.57 -29.57
CA ALA A 14 8.45 9.56 -28.50
C ALA A 14 9.71 10.44 -28.49
N PRO A 15 9.60 11.71 -28.02
CA PRO A 15 10.75 12.62 -27.85
C PRO A 15 11.91 12.05 -27.01
N ALA A 16 11.63 11.13 -26.09
CA ALA A 16 12.63 10.44 -25.28
C ALA A 16 12.15 9.02 -24.94
N PRO A 17 13.07 8.03 -24.83
CA PRO A 17 12.72 6.66 -24.45
C PRO A 17 12.08 6.54 -23.06
N PHE A 18 12.46 7.43 -22.14
CA PHE A 18 11.88 7.48 -20.79
C PHE A 18 11.11 8.77 -20.61
N GLN A 19 9.81 8.64 -20.38
CA GLN A 19 8.95 9.78 -20.09
C GLN A 19 8.28 9.59 -18.73
N PRO A 20 8.48 10.52 -17.79
CA PRO A 20 7.73 10.48 -16.54
C PRO A 20 6.26 10.71 -16.84
N ILE A 21 5.40 10.07 -16.06
CA ILE A 21 3.96 10.30 -16.18
C ILE A 21 3.67 11.68 -15.57
N PRO A 22 2.80 12.53 -16.15
CA PRO A 22 2.51 13.84 -15.57
C PRO A 22 2.08 13.75 -14.10
N ALA A 23 2.52 14.67 -13.26
CA ALA A 23 2.22 14.64 -11.83
C ALA A 23 0.70 14.63 -11.54
N ALA A 24 -0.08 15.40 -12.30
CA ALA A 24 -1.55 15.40 -12.19
C ALA A 24 -2.16 14.01 -12.41
N GLU A 25 -1.62 13.25 -13.36
CA GLU A 25 -2.08 11.90 -13.67
C GLU A 25 -1.70 10.91 -12.56
N GLN A 26 -0.51 11.04 -11.98
CA GLN A 26 -0.09 10.23 -10.84
C GLN A 26 -0.92 10.54 -9.58
N LYS A 27 -1.23 11.81 -9.33
CA LYS A 27 -2.10 12.24 -8.22
C LYS A 27 -3.52 11.72 -8.38
N ARG A 28 -4.09 11.83 -9.59
CA ARG A 28 -5.38 11.23 -9.93
C ARG A 28 -5.42 9.72 -9.68
N ALA A 29 -4.33 9.01 -9.98
CA ALA A 29 -4.22 7.59 -9.68
C ALA A 29 -4.15 7.31 -8.16
N ALA A 30 -3.45 8.15 -7.40
CA ALA A 30 -3.40 8.05 -5.94
C ALA A 30 -4.79 8.28 -5.31
N GLU A 31 -5.53 9.30 -5.75
CA GLU A 31 -6.90 9.58 -5.31
C GLU A 31 -7.86 8.42 -5.63
N ALA A 32 -7.68 7.76 -6.78
CA ALA A 32 -8.47 6.58 -7.11
C ALA A 32 -8.18 5.42 -6.15
N LEU A 33 -6.91 5.19 -5.80
CA LEU A 33 -6.54 4.15 -4.82
C LEU A 33 -7.06 4.48 -3.42
N GLU A 34 -6.99 5.73 -3.00
CA GLU A 34 -7.60 6.20 -1.77
C GLU A 34 -9.11 5.90 -1.79
N LYS A 35 -9.83 6.33 -2.82
CA LYS A 35 -11.28 6.15 -2.90
C LYS A 35 -11.72 4.69 -2.93
N PHE A 36 -11.04 3.84 -3.69
CA PHE A 36 -11.53 2.51 -4.06
C PHE A 36 -10.80 1.35 -3.37
N VAL A 37 -9.66 1.58 -2.72
CA VAL A 37 -8.84 0.50 -2.14
C VAL A 37 -8.51 0.73 -0.66
N PHE A 38 -8.13 1.95 -0.29
CA PHE A 38 -7.61 2.26 1.05
C PHE A 38 -8.58 3.04 1.95
N GLY A 39 -9.51 3.77 1.34
CA GLY A 39 -10.47 4.63 2.02
C GLY A 39 -11.44 3.86 2.90
N PRO A 40 -12.10 4.55 3.86
CA PRO A 40 -12.86 3.88 4.92
C PRO A 40 -14.08 3.18 4.32
N ASP A 41 -14.61 3.74 3.24
CA ASP A 41 -15.79 3.26 2.53
C ASP A 41 -15.49 2.45 1.28
N SER A 42 -14.21 2.12 1.03
CA SER A 42 -13.77 1.42 -0.19
C SER A 42 -14.48 0.09 -0.42
N PHE A 43 -14.92 -0.58 0.65
CA PHE A 43 -15.65 -1.85 0.61
C PHE A 43 -17.06 -1.78 1.19
N SER A 44 -17.59 -0.57 1.45
CA SER A 44 -18.95 -0.37 1.97
C SER A 44 -20.04 -0.76 0.96
N PHE A 45 -19.67 -1.03 -0.29
CA PHE A 45 -20.60 -1.47 -1.35
C PHE A 45 -21.05 -2.94 -1.21
N ILE A 46 -20.46 -3.73 -0.31
CA ILE A 46 -20.77 -5.16 -0.15
C ILE A 46 -21.93 -5.32 0.85
N PRO A 47 -23.17 -5.62 0.40
CA PRO A 47 -24.32 -5.73 1.31
C PRO A 47 -24.23 -6.99 2.17
N ALA A 48 -24.68 -6.92 3.42
CA ALA A 48 -24.70 -8.08 4.32
C ALA A 48 -25.51 -9.27 3.76
N ASP A 49 -26.63 -9.01 3.07
CA ASP A 49 -27.43 -10.05 2.42
C ASP A 49 -26.69 -10.73 1.26
N LEU A 50 -25.81 -10.01 0.56
CA LEU A 50 -24.95 -10.63 -0.46
C LEU A 50 -23.92 -11.54 0.19
N ILE A 51 -23.24 -11.08 1.26
CA ILE A 51 -22.23 -11.88 1.97
C ILE A 51 -22.85 -13.18 2.49
N ALA A 52 -24.06 -13.13 3.05
CA ALA A 52 -24.80 -14.29 3.51
C ALA A 52 -25.12 -15.31 2.39
N ARG A 53 -25.04 -14.90 1.12
CA ARG A 53 -25.31 -15.73 -0.07
C ARG A 53 -24.05 -16.10 -0.86
N LEU A 54 -22.85 -15.77 -0.38
CA LEU A 54 -21.58 -16.11 -1.03
C LEU A 54 -21.13 -17.56 -0.79
N GLN A 55 -22.00 -18.43 -0.24
CA GLN A 55 -21.67 -19.84 -0.04
C GLN A 55 -21.28 -20.46 -1.38
N LEU A 56 -20.10 -21.09 -1.41
CA LEU A 56 -19.65 -21.81 -2.58
C LEU A 56 -20.64 -22.93 -2.91
N GLN A 57 -21.00 -23.06 -4.18
CA GLN A 57 -21.80 -24.19 -4.62
C GLN A 57 -21.03 -25.48 -4.37
N ARG A 58 -21.67 -26.42 -3.68
CA ARG A 58 -21.10 -27.73 -3.41
C ARG A 58 -20.81 -28.46 -4.73
N ARG A 59 -19.55 -28.77 -5.00
CA ARG A 59 -19.12 -29.65 -6.10
C ARG A 59 -18.64 -30.99 -5.51
N GLY A 60 -19.54 -31.98 -5.43
CA GLY A 60 -19.23 -33.33 -4.92
C GLY A 60 -19.19 -33.46 -3.38
N PHE A 61 -18.33 -34.33 -2.88
CA PHE A 61 -18.03 -34.52 -1.45
C PHE A 61 -16.75 -33.77 -1.00
N GLU A 62 -16.09 -33.08 -1.92
CA GLU A 62 -14.80 -32.44 -1.67
C GLU A 62 -15.02 -30.99 -1.23
N HIS A 63 -14.85 -30.75 0.07
CA HIS A 63 -14.37 -29.47 0.57
C HIS A 63 -12.89 -29.41 0.21
N PHE A 64 -12.54 -28.86 -0.95
CA PHE A 64 -11.13 -28.61 -1.27
C PHE A 64 -10.56 -27.70 -0.17
N ASP A 65 -9.57 -28.23 0.55
CA ASP A 65 -8.92 -27.75 1.78
C ASP A 65 -9.59 -28.19 3.10
N LEU A 66 -8.97 -29.19 3.73
CA LEU A 66 -9.28 -29.73 5.05
C LEU A 66 -9.14 -28.71 6.22
N ASP A 67 -8.69 -27.48 5.92
CA ASP A 67 -8.54 -26.35 6.86
C ASP A 67 -9.46 -25.15 6.54
N ALA A 68 -10.28 -25.22 5.48
CA ALA A 68 -11.14 -24.11 5.06
C ALA A 68 -12.60 -24.31 5.51
N ASN A 69 -13.01 -23.59 6.55
CA ASN A 69 -14.44 -23.44 6.87
C ASN A 69 -15.19 -22.78 5.69
N GLU A 70 -16.45 -23.18 5.46
CA GLU A 70 -17.28 -22.72 4.31
C GLU A 70 -17.64 -21.23 4.31
N ASP A 71 -17.36 -20.50 5.39
CA ASP A 71 -17.71 -19.09 5.53
C ASP A 71 -16.84 -18.18 4.61
N PRO A 72 -17.45 -17.17 3.97
CA PRO A 72 -16.72 -16.28 3.08
C PRO A 72 -15.69 -15.44 3.85
N LYS A 73 -14.41 -15.58 3.49
CA LYS A 73 -13.27 -14.89 4.13
C LYS A 73 -13.13 -13.44 3.64
N ILE A 74 -14.16 -12.61 3.83
CA ILE A 74 -14.21 -11.23 3.30
C ILE A 74 -13.04 -10.37 3.78
N HIS A 75 -12.70 -10.43 5.07
CA HIS A 75 -11.54 -9.71 5.62
C HIS A 75 -10.23 -10.10 4.91
N SER A 76 -10.01 -11.39 4.72
CA SER A 76 -8.81 -11.88 4.02
C SER A 76 -8.80 -11.48 2.54
N ALA A 77 -9.96 -11.49 1.87
CA ALA A 77 -10.08 -11.06 0.48
C ALA A 77 -9.76 -9.56 0.32
N VAL A 78 -10.34 -8.71 1.17
CA VAL A 78 -10.06 -7.27 1.21
C VAL A 78 -8.58 -7.01 1.51
N ALA A 79 -8.03 -7.66 2.54
CA ALA A 79 -6.63 -7.55 2.90
C ALA A 79 -5.69 -8.00 1.76
N SER A 80 -6.08 -8.99 0.96
CA SER A 80 -5.34 -9.46 -0.21
C SER A 80 -5.31 -8.43 -1.33
N ILE A 81 -6.45 -7.80 -1.63
CA ILE A 81 -6.55 -6.71 -2.62
C ILE A 81 -5.65 -5.54 -2.21
N GLN A 82 -5.79 -5.09 -0.97
CA GLN A 82 -5.00 -4.00 -0.42
C GLN A 82 -3.50 -4.34 -0.38
N SER A 83 -3.15 -5.56 0.04
CA SER A 83 -1.76 -6.02 0.07
C SER A 83 -1.16 -6.10 -1.33
N SER A 84 -1.92 -6.50 -2.33
CA SER A 84 -1.49 -6.53 -3.73
C SER A 84 -1.15 -5.13 -4.25
N ALA A 85 -1.99 -4.13 -3.93
CA ALA A 85 -1.70 -2.73 -4.26
C ALA A 85 -0.43 -2.25 -3.54
N LEU A 86 -0.32 -2.48 -2.23
CA LEU A 86 0.86 -2.12 -1.44
C LEU A 86 2.15 -2.81 -1.91
N ASN A 87 2.07 -4.07 -2.36
CA ASN A 87 3.21 -4.79 -2.92
C ASN A 87 3.82 -4.06 -4.11
N HIS A 88 2.98 -3.43 -4.95
CA HIS A 88 3.46 -2.69 -6.11
C HIS A 88 3.94 -1.28 -5.74
N LEU A 89 3.13 -0.54 -4.98
CA LEU A 89 3.40 0.85 -4.62
C LEU A 89 4.65 0.99 -3.77
N LEU A 90 4.82 0.09 -2.80
CA LEU A 90 5.94 0.08 -1.87
C LEU A 90 7.07 -0.85 -2.32
N HIS A 91 7.09 -1.30 -3.57
CA HIS A 91 8.19 -2.13 -4.07
C HIS A 91 9.49 -1.32 -4.16
N LYS A 92 10.63 -1.91 -3.79
CA LYS A 92 11.95 -1.24 -3.85
C LYS A 92 12.25 -0.60 -5.22
N ASN A 93 11.98 -1.32 -6.31
CA ASN A 93 12.17 -0.80 -7.68
C ASN A 93 11.18 0.30 -8.04
N THR A 94 9.99 0.32 -7.44
CA THR A 94 9.01 1.40 -7.66
C THR A 94 9.47 2.66 -6.97
N LEU A 95 9.82 2.56 -5.69
CA LEU A 95 10.29 3.72 -4.91
C LEU A 95 11.59 4.28 -5.48
N GLN A 96 12.55 3.42 -5.86
CA GLN A 96 13.79 3.87 -6.50
C GLN A 96 13.52 4.57 -7.83
N ARG A 97 12.64 4.00 -8.66
CA ARG A 97 12.27 4.61 -9.94
C ARG A 97 11.60 5.96 -9.77
N MET A 98 10.83 6.19 -8.70
CA MET A 98 10.29 7.53 -8.41
C MET A 98 11.41 8.52 -8.17
N VAL A 99 12.39 8.17 -7.32
CA VAL A 99 13.58 9.00 -7.06
C VAL A 99 14.34 9.29 -8.35
N ASP A 100 14.65 8.26 -9.13
CA ASP A 100 15.43 8.43 -10.36
C ASP A 100 14.67 9.24 -11.41
N SER A 101 13.34 9.09 -11.46
CA SER A 101 12.51 9.81 -12.41
C SER A 101 12.46 11.31 -12.22
N ASN A 102 12.76 11.79 -11.01
CA ASN A 102 12.89 13.22 -10.77
C ASN A 102 14.05 13.82 -11.57
N LEU A 103 15.10 13.05 -11.87
CA LEU A 103 16.25 13.52 -12.66
C LEU A 103 15.92 13.77 -14.14
N TYR A 104 14.79 13.25 -14.63
CA TYR A 104 14.35 13.43 -16.01
C TYR A 104 12.92 13.97 -16.10
N GLY A 105 12.49 14.76 -15.11
CA GLY A 105 11.29 15.60 -15.18
C GLY A 105 10.04 15.03 -14.51
N ASN A 106 10.16 14.07 -13.60
CA ASN A 106 9.04 13.71 -12.72
C ASN A 106 8.90 14.72 -11.57
N ASP A 107 7.77 15.42 -11.55
CA ASP A 107 7.46 16.41 -10.49
C ASP A 107 6.68 15.83 -9.32
N TYR A 108 6.36 14.52 -9.34
CA TYR A 108 5.70 13.85 -8.21
C TYR A 108 6.71 13.07 -7.38
N GLU A 109 7.22 13.71 -6.34
CA GLU A 109 8.34 13.20 -5.56
C GLU A 109 7.96 11.98 -4.71
N LEU A 110 8.95 11.11 -4.44
CA LEU A 110 8.81 9.96 -3.54
C LEU A 110 8.16 10.34 -2.19
N ALA A 111 8.63 11.43 -1.59
CA ALA A 111 8.17 11.85 -0.28
C ALA A 111 6.70 12.30 -0.31
N GLU A 112 6.29 13.01 -1.36
CA GLU A 112 4.89 13.41 -1.57
C GLU A 112 4.01 12.18 -1.80
N ALA A 113 4.44 11.26 -2.66
CA ALA A 113 3.68 10.05 -2.95
C ALA A 113 3.50 9.13 -1.75
N MET A 114 4.56 8.94 -0.95
CA MET A 114 4.46 8.16 0.29
C MET A 114 3.57 8.86 1.32
N ARG A 115 3.56 10.20 1.41
CA ARG A 115 2.64 10.93 2.28
C ARG A 115 1.19 10.85 1.84
N HIS A 116 0.89 10.88 0.53
CA HIS A 116 -0.47 10.67 0.05
C HIS A 116 -0.95 9.25 0.34
N LEU A 117 -0.12 8.24 0.09
CA LEU A 117 -0.43 6.85 0.44
C LEU A 117 -0.63 6.69 1.95
N ASP A 118 0.22 7.33 2.76
CA ASP A 118 0.13 7.35 4.21
C ASP A 118 -1.22 7.90 4.68
N SER A 119 -1.61 9.08 4.21
CA SER A 119 -2.89 9.69 4.56
C SER A 119 -4.08 8.82 4.12
N ALA A 120 -4.06 8.25 2.91
CA ALA A 120 -5.12 7.37 2.44
C ALA A 120 -5.36 6.15 3.36
N ILE A 121 -4.30 5.65 4.01
CA ILE A 121 -4.33 4.45 4.86
C ILE A 121 -4.56 4.79 6.33
N MET A 122 -3.88 5.82 6.84
CA MET A 122 -3.83 6.13 8.26
C MET A 122 -4.96 7.05 8.68
N ASP A 123 -5.45 7.90 7.79
CA ASP A 123 -6.51 8.87 8.09
C ASP A 123 -7.91 8.27 7.83
N GLY A 124 -8.93 8.89 8.44
CA GLY A 124 -10.34 8.53 8.27
C GLY A 124 -10.90 7.59 9.35
N GLU A 125 -12.19 7.28 9.21
CA GLU A 125 -12.95 6.53 10.21
C GLU A 125 -12.42 5.10 10.42
N ARG A 126 -12.43 4.67 11.69
CA ARG A 126 -11.98 3.35 12.11
C ARG A 126 -13.01 2.29 11.70
N ASN A 127 -12.54 1.24 11.04
CA ASN A 127 -13.29 0.01 10.81
C ASN A 127 -12.36 -1.20 10.77
N THR A 128 -12.92 -2.41 10.86
CA THR A 128 -12.15 -3.66 10.97
C THR A 128 -11.32 -3.98 9.73
N PHE A 129 -11.67 -3.48 8.54
CA PHE A 129 -10.81 -3.59 7.35
C PHE A 129 -9.60 -2.65 7.47
N ARG A 130 -9.83 -1.41 7.89
CA ARG A 130 -8.79 -0.39 8.03
C ARG A 130 -7.76 -0.77 9.10
N GLU A 131 -8.17 -1.34 10.23
CA GLU A 131 -7.21 -1.75 11.26
C GLU A 131 -6.18 -2.75 10.73
N GLY A 132 -6.65 -3.76 9.99
CA GLY A 132 -5.77 -4.73 9.31
C GLY A 132 -4.86 -4.07 8.28
N LEU A 133 -5.40 -3.14 7.48
CA LEU A 133 -4.63 -2.37 6.50
C LEU A 133 -3.52 -1.55 7.15
N GLN A 134 -3.82 -0.81 8.23
CA GLN A 134 -2.87 0.04 8.94
C GLN A 134 -1.74 -0.80 9.56
N LEU A 135 -2.07 -1.93 10.19
CA LEU A 135 -1.05 -2.84 10.73
C LEU A 135 -0.17 -3.43 9.61
N ASN A 136 -0.76 -3.81 8.47
CA ASN A 136 -0.01 -4.28 7.32
C ASN A 136 0.95 -3.21 6.78
N TYR A 137 0.47 -1.98 6.65
CA TYR A 137 1.23 -0.85 6.18
C TYR A 137 2.38 -0.47 7.12
N ILE A 138 2.15 -0.38 8.43
CA ILE A 138 3.21 -0.13 9.43
C ILE A 138 4.29 -1.21 9.37
N ASN A 139 3.93 -2.49 9.27
CA ASN A 139 4.92 -3.57 9.12
C ASN A 139 5.77 -3.41 7.84
N ARG A 140 5.18 -2.92 6.75
CA ARG A 140 5.93 -2.60 5.53
C ARG A 140 6.86 -1.41 5.72
N LEU A 141 6.41 -0.34 6.39
CA LEU A 141 7.29 0.79 6.72
C LEU A 141 8.48 0.36 7.60
N ILE A 142 8.27 -0.54 8.57
CA ILE A 142 9.34 -1.13 9.39
C ILE A 142 10.33 -1.91 8.51
N LYS A 143 9.85 -2.69 7.54
CA LYS A 143 10.72 -3.40 6.58
C LYS A 143 11.50 -2.42 5.69
N ILE A 144 10.83 -1.36 5.21
CA ILE A 144 11.45 -0.35 4.34
C ILE A 144 12.54 0.40 5.11
N SER A 145 12.26 0.84 6.34
CA SER A 145 13.19 1.65 7.15
C SER A 145 14.52 0.94 7.39
N GLY A 146 14.49 -0.39 7.54
CA GLY A 146 15.65 -1.20 7.88
C GLY A 146 16.09 -1.02 9.32
N LEU A 147 15.17 -0.64 10.22
CA LEU A 147 15.46 -0.48 11.64
C LEU A 147 15.56 -1.83 12.39
N LYS A 148 14.88 -2.87 11.90
CA LYS A 148 14.91 -4.21 12.52
C LYS A 148 15.83 -5.21 11.81
N SER A 149 16.13 -4.97 10.55
CA SER A 149 16.94 -5.84 9.70
C SER A 149 17.49 -5.03 8.54
N ASP A 150 18.50 -5.56 7.86
CA ASP A 150 19.00 -4.95 6.63
C ASP A 150 17.87 -4.72 5.62
N SER A 151 17.91 -3.54 4.99
CA SER A 151 16.92 -3.09 4.03
C SER A 151 17.55 -2.88 2.66
N GLU A 152 16.93 -3.46 1.65
CA GLU A 152 17.33 -3.32 0.24
C GLU A 152 16.80 -2.02 -0.41
N TYR A 153 16.13 -1.16 0.37
CA TYR A 153 15.55 0.08 -0.12
C TYR A 153 16.59 1.21 -0.16
N GLY A 154 16.46 2.09 -1.15
CA GLY A 154 17.29 3.30 -1.26
C GLY A 154 17.14 4.24 -0.05
N PRO A 155 18.15 5.08 0.24
CA PRO A 155 18.19 5.91 1.44
C PRO A 155 16.98 6.85 1.56
N GLN A 156 16.48 7.40 0.45
CA GLN A 156 15.32 8.30 0.44
C GLN A 156 14.05 7.60 0.93
N ALA A 157 13.81 6.36 0.50
CA ALA A 157 12.67 5.56 0.94
C ALA A 157 12.80 5.16 2.42
N ARG A 158 14.01 4.81 2.85
CA ARG A 158 14.30 4.50 4.26
C ARG A 158 14.02 5.69 5.17
N SER A 159 14.55 6.87 4.82
CA SER A 159 14.34 8.11 5.56
C SER A 159 12.86 8.47 5.64
N GLN A 160 12.13 8.38 4.53
CA GLN A 160 10.70 8.66 4.53
C GLN A 160 9.91 7.65 5.37
N ALA A 161 10.26 6.37 5.34
CA ALA A 161 9.61 5.36 6.17
C ALA A 161 9.86 5.59 7.68
N ILE A 162 11.08 5.96 8.07
CA ILE A 162 11.39 6.33 9.48
C ILE A 162 10.53 7.51 9.91
N TYR A 163 10.49 8.58 9.10
CA TYR A 163 9.68 9.75 9.39
C TYR A 163 8.19 9.41 9.57
N LEU A 164 7.62 8.56 8.70
CA LEU A 164 6.23 8.15 8.81
C LEU A 164 5.97 7.25 10.02
N LEU A 165 6.92 6.39 10.40
CA LEU A 165 6.82 5.61 11.64
C LEU A 165 6.80 6.51 12.86
N GLU A 166 7.69 7.51 12.92
CA GLU A 166 7.73 8.49 14.01
C GLU A 166 6.43 9.31 14.06
N LYS A 167 5.90 9.75 12.91
CA LYS A 167 4.60 10.46 12.80
C LYS A 167 3.45 9.67 13.41
N HIS A 168 3.44 8.34 13.24
CA HIS A 168 2.33 7.48 13.68
C HIS A 168 2.58 6.77 15.00
N LEU A 169 3.64 7.12 15.75
CA LEU A 169 3.84 6.63 17.10
C LEU A 169 2.83 7.31 18.03
N PRO A 170 1.79 6.62 18.54
CA PRO A 170 0.80 7.28 19.38
C PRO A 170 1.39 7.56 20.76
N GLU A 171 1.20 8.77 21.30
CA GLU A 171 1.68 9.18 22.63
C GLU A 171 1.00 8.42 23.77
N ASN A 172 -0.25 8.01 23.58
CA ASN A 172 -1.04 7.16 24.49
C ASN A 172 -1.85 6.16 23.67
N ALA A 173 -2.21 5.02 24.26
CA ALA A 173 -3.06 4.02 23.62
C ALA A 173 -4.44 3.97 24.30
N GLU A 174 -5.47 4.43 23.59
CA GLU A 174 -6.86 4.49 24.07
C GLU A 174 -7.62 3.18 23.79
N ASN A 175 -7.10 2.34 22.88
CA ASN A 175 -7.70 1.07 22.51
C ASN A 175 -6.64 0.03 22.11
N ALA A 176 -7.08 -1.22 21.93
CA ALA A 176 -6.20 -2.35 21.62
C ALA A 176 -5.43 -2.17 20.30
N HIS A 177 -6.04 -1.52 19.29
CA HIS A 177 -5.40 -1.28 18.00
C HIS A 177 -4.28 -0.25 18.10
N GLN A 178 -4.52 0.89 18.77
CA GLN A 178 -3.48 1.88 19.06
C GLN A 178 -2.36 1.28 19.93
N ALA A 179 -2.70 0.43 20.90
CA ALA A 179 -1.70 -0.27 21.71
C ALA A 179 -0.81 -1.18 20.84
N HIS A 180 -1.39 -1.87 19.86
CA HIS A 180 -0.66 -2.71 18.91
C HIS A 180 0.25 -1.88 18.00
N LEU A 181 -0.27 -0.80 17.39
CA LEU A 181 0.51 0.12 16.57
C LEU A 181 1.70 0.69 17.35
N ARG A 182 1.45 1.21 18.56
CA ARG A 182 2.51 1.71 19.45
C ARG A 182 3.58 0.66 19.67
N ARG A 183 3.18 -0.57 20.02
CA ARG A 183 4.13 -1.64 20.30
C ARG A 183 4.99 -1.97 19.08
N LEU A 184 4.41 -2.05 17.88
CA LEU A 184 5.16 -2.32 16.65
C LEU A 184 6.17 -1.21 16.35
N ILE A 185 5.73 0.04 16.43
CA ILE A 185 6.53 1.21 16.08
C ILE A 185 7.64 1.43 17.11
N SER A 186 7.33 1.45 18.42
CA SER A 186 8.33 1.60 19.48
C SER A 186 9.41 0.51 19.39
N ASN A 187 9.00 -0.76 19.25
CA ASN A 187 9.97 -1.86 19.12
C ASN A 187 10.84 -1.75 17.87
N ALA A 188 10.37 -1.08 16.81
CA ALA A 188 11.18 -0.85 15.62
C ALA A 188 12.16 0.32 15.83
N LEU A 189 11.74 1.39 16.50
CA LEU A 189 12.57 2.57 16.76
C LEU A 189 13.64 2.33 17.84
N GLU A 190 13.34 1.51 18.84
CA GLU A 190 14.24 1.17 19.96
C GLU A 190 15.35 0.18 19.58
N GLY A 191 15.16 -0.61 18.52
CA GLY A 191 16.13 -1.62 18.05
C GLY A 191 17.39 -1.06 17.39
N ARG A 192 17.80 0.17 17.75
CA ARG A 192 19.07 0.78 17.36
C ARG A 192 20.22 0.33 18.26
#